data_AF-A0A6C0EY21-F1
#
_entry.id   AF-A0A6C0EY21-F1
#
_cell.length_a   1.000
_cell.length_b   1.000
_cell.length_c   1.000
_cell.angle_alpha   90.00
_cell.angle_beta   90.00
_cell.angle_gamma   90.00
#
_symmetry.space_group_name_H-M   'P 1'
#
loop_
_entity.id
_entity.type
_entity.pdbx_description
1 polymer ?
#
loop_
_entity_poly.entity_id
_entity_poly.type
_entity_poly.pdbx_seq_one_letter_code
_entity_poly.pdbx_strand_id
1 'polypeptide(L)'
;MSSSNQVQQSATQSSSSSSSSSSSSSGGAKSGESAYRLPSNVCLQHSCKLAIVQDKPVMMDYWTASLDKSIIIGVRESGEKLLVKSEDEYTSPIANIYKVETEYIIVTENSIYLISNETPSKKIS
;
A
#
# COMPACT_ATOMS: atom_id res chain seq x y z
N MET A 1 20.10 -52.18 48.96
CA MET A 1 20.44 -52.33 47.53
C MET A 1 19.77 -51.16 46.80
N SER A 2 20.19 -49.91 47.01
CA SER A 2 21.39 -49.27 46.45
C SER A 2 21.57 -49.59 44.98
N SER A 3 21.33 -48.58 44.14
CA SER A 3 21.84 -48.29 42.78
C SER A 3 20.68 -47.78 41.91
N SER A 4 20.76 -46.72 41.12
CA SER A 4 21.79 -45.71 40.87
C SER A 4 21.12 -44.62 40.04
N ASN A 5 21.58 -43.39 40.23
CA ASN A 5 21.31 -42.22 39.41
C ASN A 5 21.25 -42.51 37.90
N GLN A 6 20.26 -41.93 37.22
CA GLN A 6 20.47 -41.48 35.84
C GLN A 6 20.33 -39.96 35.79
N VAL A 7 21.50 -39.33 35.77
CA VAL A 7 21.71 -37.93 35.41
C VAL A 7 21.86 -37.89 33.89
N GLN A 8 21.01 -37.14 33.21
CA GLN A 8 21.41 -36.38 32.03
C GLN A 8 20.85 -34.95 32.17
N GLN A 9 21.75 -34.06 32.60
CA GLN A 9 21.67 -32.63 32.35
C GLN A 9 22.35 -32.38 31.00
N SER A 10 21.71 -31.62 30.12
CA SER A 10 22.36 -30.95 29.01
C SER A 10 22.24 -29.45 29.21
N ALA A 11 23.37 -28.79 29.03
CA ALA A 11 23.68 -27.46 29.49
C ALA A 11 22.95 -26.31 28.78
N THR A 12 22.83 -25.23 29.54
CA THR A 12 22.77 -23.82 29.14
C THR A 12 23.72 -23.41 28.02
N GLN A 13 23.25 -22.54 27.14
CA GLN A 13 23.92 -21.34 26.58
C GLN A 13 22.84 -20.61 25.74
N SER A 14 22.26 -19.48 26.15
CA SER A 14 22.82 -18.15 26.42
C SER A 14 23.77 -17.67 25.32
N SER A 15 23.23 -16.91 24.36
CA SER A 15 23.97 -15.84 23.70
C SER A 15 23.01 -14.77 23.20
N SER A 16 22.84 -13.76 24.05
CA SER A 16 22.56 -12.39 23.67
C SER A 16 23.68 -11.87 22.76
N SER A 17 23.32 -11.21 21.66
CA SER A 17 24.20 -10.23 21.02
C SER A 17 23.36 -9.15 20.35
N SER A 18 23.15 -8.09 21.14
CA SER A 18 23.03 -6.73 20.63
C SER A 18 24.22 -6.40 19.73
N SER A 19 23.95 -5.83 18.56
CA SER A 19 24.93 -5.04 17.82
C SER A 19 24.24 -3.90 17.10
N SER A 20 24.11 -2.79 17.82
CA SER A 20 24.17 -1.46 17.23
C SER A 20 25.57 -1.25 16.65
N SER A 21 25.68 -0.91 15.37
CA SER A 21 26.87 -0.27 14.83
C SER A 21 26.49 0.57 13.61
N SER A 22 26.39 1.87 13.86
CA SER A 22 26.59 2.93 12.88
C SER A 22 28.03 2.88 12.35
N SER A 23 28.20 2.92 11.03
CA SER A 23 29.42 3.44 10.41
C SER A 23 29.11 4.05 9.04
N SER A 24 29.49 5.32 8.92
CA SER A 24 29.48 6.17 7.75
C SER A 24 30.59 5.79 6.76
N SER A 25 30.32 5.84 5.45
CA SER A 25 31.33 6.27 4.46
C SER A 25 30.72 6.45 3.05
N SER A 26 30.79 7.70 2.61
CA SER A 26 31.20 8.16 1.26
C SER A 26 30.32 7.88 0.04
N GLY A 27 29.70 8.96 -0.46
CA GLY A 27 29.94 9.43 -1.83
C GLY A 27 29.07 8.85 -2.96
N GLY A 28 28.01 9.57 -3.32
CA GLY A 28 27.45 9.51 -4.68
C GLY A 28 25.92 9.50 -4.75
N ALA A 29 25.38 10.51 -5.45
CA ALA A 29 23.98 10.70 -5.86
C ALA A 29 22.97 11.09 -4.75
N LYS A 30 22.58 12.38 -4.76
CA LYS A 30 21.28 12.83 -4.23
C LYS A 30 20.17 12.23 -5.09
N SER A 31 19.77 10.99 -4.81
CA SER A 31 18.37 10.60 -5.02
C SER A 31 17.68 10.90 -3.70
N GLY A 32 16.91 11.99 -3.67
CA GLY A 32 16.00 12.21 -2.55
C GLY A 32 15.11 10.99 -2.45
N GLU A 33 15.23 10.24 -1.36
CA GLU A 33 14.27 9.20 -1.05
C GLU A 33 12.92 9.92 -0.89
N SER A 34 12.11 9.91 -1.95
CA SER A 34 10.75 10.44 -1.91
C SER A 34 9.98 9.54 -0.95
N ALA A 35 10.05 9.84 0.34
CA ALA A 35 9.23 9.19 1.34
C ALA A 35 7.77 9.47 0.95
N TYR A 36 7.14 8.51 0.25
CA TYR A 36 5.75 8.64 -0.15
C TYR A 36 4.93 8.81 1.12
N ARG A 37 4.11 9.86 1.17
CA ARG A 37 3.22 10.07 2.30
C ARG A 37 2.27 8.89 2.42
N LEU A 38 1.92 8.53 3.65
CA LEU A 38 0.85 7.57 3.89
C LEU A 38 -0.52 8.23 3.65
N PRO A 39 -1.55 7.45 3.29
CA PRO A 39 -2.92 7.93 3.32
C PRO A 39 -3.30 8.37 4.73
N SER A 40 -4.24 9.31 4.85
CA SER A 40 -4.78 9.71 6.14
C SER A 40 -5.39 8.53 6.91
N ASN A 41 -5.32 8.59 8.25
CA ASN A 41 -5.93 7.59 9.13
C ASN A 41 -7.44 7.44 8.87
N VAL A 42 -8.12 8.55 8.57
CA VAL A 42 -9.55 8.56 8.24
C VAL A 42 -9.79 7.80 6.94
N CYS A 43 -8.98 8.03 5.91
CA CYS A 43 -9.09 7.31 4.64
C CYS A 43 -8.90 5.80 4.82
N LEU A 44 -7.88 5.37 5.57
CA LEU A 44 -7.65 3.95 5.88
C LEU A 44 -8.81 3.31 6.65
N GLN A 45 -9.37 4.00 7.64
CA GLN A 45 -10.54 3.48 8.38
C GLN A 45 -11.77 3.34 7.48
N HIS A 46 -12.02 4.33 6.60
CA HIS A 46 -13.11 4.28 5.64
C HIS A 46 -12.91 3.17 4.59
N SER A 47 -11.69 2.99 4.06
CA SER A 47 -11.41 1.92 3.09
C SER A 47 -11.60 0.55 3.72
N CYS A 48 -11.15 0.36 4.96
CA CYS A 48 -11.36 -0.89 5.70
C CYS A 48 -12.85 -1.17 5.94
N LYS A 49 -13.63 -0.15 6.31
CA LYS A 49 -15.09 -0.29 6.47
C LYS A 49 -15.75 -0.73 5.16
N LEU A 50 -15.38 -0.13 4.04
CA LEU A 50 -15.91 -0.50 2.72
C LEU A 50 -15.50 -1.92 2.33
N ALA A 51 -14.25 -2.31 2.58
CA ALA A 51 -13.75 -3.66 2.31
C ALA A 51 -14.55 -4.74 3.07
N ILE A 52 -14.85 -4.49 4.36
CA ILE A 52 -15.64 -5.40 5.20
C ILE A 52 -17.09 -5.49 4.70
N VAL A 53 -17.72 -4.36 4.39
CA VAL A 53 -19.14 -4.33 4.00
C VAL A 53 -19.37 -4.90 2.60
N GLN A 54 -18.42 -4.68 1.69
CA GLN A 54 -18.56 -5.06 0.28
C GLN A 54 -17.83 -6.35 -0.08
N ASP A 55 -17.10 -6.95 0.86
CA ASP A 55 -16.26 -8.13 0.66
C ASP A 55 -15.27 -7.96 -0.52
N LYS A 56 -14.51 -6.87 -0.48
CA LYS A 56 -13.55 -6.50 -1.54
C LYS A 56 -12.16 -6.23 -0.96
N PRO A 57 -11.08 -6.73 -1.59
CA PRO A 57 -9.72 -6.39 -1.19
C PRO A 57 -9.42 -4.91 -1.43
N VAL A 58 -8.61 -4.34 -0.53
CA VAL A 58 -8.02 -3.01 -0.70
C VAL A 58 -6.67 -3.15 -1.39
N MET A 59 -6.53 -2.56 -2.57
CA MET A 59 -5.30 -2.54 -3.37
C MET A 59 -4.65 -1.15 -3.35
N MET A 60 -3.34 -1.13 -3.11
CA MET A 60 -2.51 0.08 -2.93
C MET A 60 -1.47 0.27 -4.04
N ASP A 61 -1.53 -0.55 -5.09
CA ASP A 61 -0.70 -0.52 -6.28
C ASP A 61 -0.73 0.83 -7.02
N TYR A 62 -1.85 1.55 -6.97
CA TYR A 62 -2.01 2.88 -7.57
C TYR A 62 -1.61 4.04 -6.66
N TRP A 63 -1.26 3.81 -5.39
CA TRP A 63 -1.03 4.90 -4.43
C TRP A 63 0.15 5.78 -4.83
N THR A 64 1.33 5.18 -5.02
CA THR A 64 2.55 5.92 -5.39
C THR A 64 2.40 6.61 -6.74
N ALA A 65 1.87 5.88 -7.73
CA ALA A 65 1.59 6.41 -9.06
C ALA A 65 0.62 7.61 -9.05
N SER A 66 -0.34 7.63 -8.12
CA SER A 66 -1.24 8.77 -7.93
C SER A 66 -0.54 10.01 -7.37
N LEU A 67 0.47 9.83 -6.52
CA LEU A 67 1.29 10.92 -5.99
C LEU A 67 2.22 11.48 -7.06
N ASP A 68 2.77 10.60 -7.90
CA ASP A 68 3.64 10.98 -9.03
C ASP A 68 2.86 11.58 -10.22
N LYS A 69 1.51 11.58 -10.15
CA LYS A 69 0.62 12.04 -11.22
C LYS A 69 0.86 11.28 -12.53
N SER A 70 1.31 10.03 -12.42
CA SER A 70 1.54 9.10 -13.55
C SER A 70 0.29 8.30 -13.92
N ILE A 71 -0.79 8.43 -13.15
CA ILE A 71 -2.11 7.87 -13.46
C ILE A 71 -3.14 8.98 -13.67
N ILE A 72 -4.20 8.65 -14.38
CA ILE A 72 -5.34 9.56 -14.63
C ILE A 72 -6.67 8.83 -14.37
N ILE A 73 -7.69 9.59 -14.01
CA ILE A 73 -9.08 9.12 -14.05
C ILE A 73 -9.59 9.35 -15.48
N GLY A 74 -9.64 8.29 -16.27
CA GLY A 74 -10.16 8.30 -17.63
C GLY A 74 -11.69 8.29 -17.62
N VAL A 75 -12.31 9.18 -18.38
CA VAL A 75 -13.77 9.22 -18.61
C VAL A 75 -14.04 8.84 -20.05
N ARG A 76 -14.69 7.69 -20.27
CA ARG A 76 -15.11 7.24 -21.61
C ARG A 76 -16.26 8.09 -22.15
N GLU A 77 -16.49 8.00 -23.46
CA GLU A 77 -17.65 8.61 -24.11
C GLU A 77 -18.99 8.09 -23.55
N SER A 78 -19.02 6.84 -23.07
CA SER A 78 -20.17 6.23 -22.38
C SER A 78 -20.47 6.85 -21.01
N GLY A 79 -19.56 7.68 -20.47
CA GLY A 79 -19.65 8.24 -19.11
C GLY A 79 -19.05 7.35 -18.02
N GLU A 80 -18.58 6.15 -18.38
CA GLU A 80 -17.85 5.27 -17.46
C GLU A 80 -16.49 5.87 -17.09
N LYS A 81 -16.08 5.67 -15.84
CA LYS A 81 -14.79 6.14 -15.32
C LYS A 81 -13.89 4.93 -15.07
N LEU A 82 -12.59 5.06 -15.31
CA LEU A 82 -11.59 4.03 -15.01
C LEU A 82 -10.28 4.68 -14.59
N LEU A 83 -9.45 3.97 -13.82
CA LEU A 83 -8.08 4.40 -13.57
C LEU A 83 -7.21 3.93 -14.73
N VAL A 84 -6.46 4.86 -15.32
CA VAL A 84 -5.56 4.60 -16.44
C VAL A 84 -4.15 4.94 -15.97
N LYS A 85 -3.25 3.96 -15.98
CA LYS A 85 -1.82 4.16 -15.72
C LYS A 85 -1.03 4.26 -17.02
N SER A 86 -1.44 3.49 -18.01
CA SER A 86 -0.91 3.50 -19.37
C SER A 86 -2.00 3.01 -20.33
N GLU A 87 -1.73 3.03 -21.64
CA GLU A 87 -2.67 2.57 -22.67
C GLU A 87 -3.05 1.09 -22.48
N ASP A 88 -2.14 0.27 -21.95
CA ASP A 88 -2.34 -1.17 -21.73
C ASP A 88 -2.78 -1.53 -20.29
N GLU A 89 -2.56 -0.64 -19.32
CA GLU A 89 -2.83 -0.89 -17.90
C GLU A 89 -3.94 0.02 -17.37
N TYR A 90 -5.14 -0.54 -17.32
CA TYR A 90 -6.33 0.11 -16.75
C TYR A 90 -7.11 -0.81 -15.82
N THR A 91 -7.86 -0.19 -14.90
CA THR A 91 -8.78 -0.93 -14.02
C THR A 91 -10.11 -1.20 -14.70
N SER A 92 -10.90 -2.12 -14.13
CA SER A 92 -12.34 -2.19 -14.41
C SER A 92 -13.04 -0.84 -14.19
N PRO A 93 -14.23 -0.64 -14.79
CA PRO A 93 -15.03 0.56 -14.56
C PRO A 93 -15.24 0.83 -13.06
N ILE A 94 -15.07 2.09 -12.70
CA ILE A 94 -15.28 2.61 -11.37
C ILE A 94 -16.78 2.67 -11.11
N ALA A 95 -17.22 1.93 -10.10
CA ALA A 95 -18.59 1.94 -9.63
C ALA A 95 -18.86 3.14 -8.72
N ASN A 96 -17.94 3.45 -7.80
CA ASN A 96 -18.08 4.58 -6.87
C ASN A 96 -16.75 5.26 -6.58
N ILE A 97 -16.80 6.57 -6.31
CA ILE A 97 -15.67 7.38 -5.88
C ILE A 97 -16.07 8.12 -4.60
N TYR A 98 -15.32 7.89 -3.52
CA TYR A 98 -15.51 8.61 -2.26
C TYR A 98 -14.33 9.54 -2.03
N LYS A 99 -14.60 10.82 -1.81
CA LYS A 99 -13.59 11.79 -1.37
C LYS A 99 -13.46 11.73 0.15
N VAL A 100 -12.26 11.44 0.64
CA VAL A 100 -11.93 11.49 2.06
C VAL A 100 -10.71 12.37 2.20
N GLU A 101 -10.87 13.53 2.82
CA GLU A 101 -9.79 14.53 3.00
C GLU A 101 -9.01 14.84 1.71
N THR A 102 -7.79 14.32 1.59
CA THR A 102 -6.87 14.55 0.47
C THR A 102 -6.74 13.34 -0.44
N GLU A 103 -7.65 12.39 -0.32
CA GLU A 103 -7.63 11.10 -0.96
C GLU A 103 -8.98 10.77 -1.63
N TYR A 104 -8.91 9.89 -2.63
CA TYR A 104 -10.08 9.21 -3.16
C TYR A 104 -10.01 7.71 -2.84
N ILE A 105 -11.12 7.17 -2.39
CA ILE A 105 -11.38 5.72 -2.33
C ILE A 105 -12.18 5.37 -3.59
N ILE A 106 -11.57 4.57 -4.45
CA ILE A 106 -12.12 4.14 -5.73
C ILE A 106 -12.63 2.72 -5.59
N VAL A 107 -13.92 2.51 -5.82
CA VAL A 107 -14.52 1.18 -5.75
C VAL A 107 -14.83 0.71 -7.16
N THR A 108 -14.28 -0.44 -7.52
CA THR A 108 -14.59 -1.16 -8.76
C THR A 108 -15.44 -2.39 -8.47
N GLU A 109 -15.67 -3.20 -9.49
CA GLU A 109 -16.42 -4.45 -9.37
C GLU A 109 -15.78 -5.46 -8.41
N ASN A 110 -14.45 -5.55 -8.35
CA ASN A 110 -13.77 -6.60 -7.57
C ASN A 110 -12.84 -6.07 -6.49
N SER A 111 -12.58 -4.77 -6.45
CA SER A 111 -11.52 -4.21 -5.60
C SER A 111 -11.75 -2.75 -5.24
N ILE A 112 -11.09 -2.34 -4.16
CA ILE A 112 -11.07 -0.97 -3.67
C ILE A 112 -9.64 -0.44 -3.82
N TYR A 113 -9.47 0.71 -4.45
CA TYR A 113 -8.18 1.39 -4.59
C TYR A 113 -8.15 2.70 -3.80
N LEU A 114 -6.97 3.09 -3.35
CA LEU A 114 -6.72 4.41 -2.79
C LEU A 114 -5.79 5.20 -3.69
N ILE A 115 -6.16 6.46 -3.96
CA ILE A 115 -5.37 7.39 -4.75
C ILE A 115 -5.40 8.78 -4.11
N SER A 116 -4.43 9.62 -4.45
CA SER A 116 -4.43 11.04 -4.11
C SER A 116 -5.57 11.78 -4.81
N ASN A 117 -6.17 12.76 -4.15
CA ASN A 117 -7.20 13.60 -4.75
C ASN A 117 -6.68 14.53 -5.86
N GLU A 118 -5.36 14.68 -5.95
CA GLU A 118 -4.66 15.43 -6.99
C GLU A 118 -4.57 14.69 -8.33
N THR A 119 -5.05 13.44 -8.39
CA THR A 119 -5.07 12.64 -9.62
C THR A 119 -5.91 13.34 -10.69
N PRO A 120 -5.35 13.68 -11.87
CA PRO A 120 -6.07 14.42 -12.89
C PRO A 120 -7.12 13.54 -13.58
N SER A 121 -8.22 14.16 -14.01
CA SER A 121 -9.26 13.51 -14.81
C SER A 121 -9.19 13.97 -16.27
N LYS A 122 -9.24 13.05 -17.23
CA LYS A 122 -9.26 13.35 -18.67
C LYS A 122 -10.33 12.53 -19.38
N LYS A 123 -10.93 13.10 -20.43
CA LYS A 123 -11.77 12.33 -21.36
C LYS A 123 -10.86 11.50 -22.26
N ILE A 124 -11.24 10.24 -22.48
CA ILE A 124 -10.57 9.30 -23.38
C ILE A 124 -11.60 8.83 -24.42
N SER A 125 -11.19 8.80 -25.70
CA SER A 125 -11.97 8.25 -26.82
C SER A 125 -11.44 6.88 -27.19
#